data_AF-A0A2A5CQN8-F1
#
_entry.id   AF-A0A2A5CQN8-F1
#
_cell.length_a   1.000
_cell.length_b   1.000
_cell.length_c   1.000
_cell.angle_alpha   90.00
_cell.angle_beta   90.00
_cell.angle_gamma   90.00
#
_symmetry.space_group_name_H-M   'P 1'
#
loop_
_entity.id
_entity.type
_entity.pdbx_description
1 polymer ?
#
loop_
_entity_poly.entity_id
_entity_poly.type
_entity_poly.pdbx_seq_one_letter_code
_entity_poly.pdbx_strand_id
1 'polypeptide(L)'
;MKRRISVFIASPGDLSKERELFRKTSELLNLGFGDGANIEFEPLGWEGTLASTGRRNQGVINDEIDKCDVFVLAMHRRWGQEAPDSAPYSSYTEEEFHRALER
;
A
#
# COMPACT_ATOMS: atom_id res chain seq x y z
N MET A 1 -7.09 -22.53 -8.85
CA MET A 1 -7.20 -21.21 -8.19
C MET A 1 -5.82 -20.59 -8.19
N LYS A 2 -5.65 -19.36 -8.67
CA LYS A 2 -4.36 -18.66 -8.65
C LYS A 2 -3.98 -18.36 -7.20
N ARG A 3 -2.68 -18.38 -6.88
CA ARG A 3 -2.19 -17.85 -5.60
C ARG A 3 -2.32 -16.33 -5.64
N ARG A 4 -2.99 -15.75 -4.64
CA ARG A 4 -3.05 -14.29 -4.51
C ARG A 4 -1.81 -13.80 -3.76
N ILE A 5 -1.24 -12.71 -4.24
CA ILE A 5 -0.15 -11.97 -3.59
C ILE A 5 -0.61 -10.54 -3.40
N SER A 6 -0.89 -10.18 -2.16
CA SER A 6 -1.30 -8.84 -1.75
C SER A 6 -0.07 -7.93 -1.63
N VAL A 7 -0.10 -6.80 -2.33
CA VAL A 7 1.03 -5.86 -2.41
C VAL A 7 0.54 -4.51 -1.91
N PHE A 8 1.04 -4.06 -0.75
CA PHE A 8 0.66 -2.78 -0.16
C PHE A 8 1.66 -1.68 -0.54
N ILE A 9 1.19 -0.53 -1.02
CA ILE A 9 2.03 0.65 -1.25
C ILE A 9 1.81 1.73 -0.18
N ALA A 10 2.86 2.02 0.57
CA ALA A 10 2.96 3.20 1.45
C ALA A 10 3.69 4.33 0.71
N SER A 11 3.20 5.57 0.84
CA SER A 11 3.87 6.74 0.29
C SER A 11 3.37 8.04 0.89
N PRO A 12 4.17 9.12 0.87
CA PRO A 12 3.69 10.46 1.15
C PRO A 12 2.56 10.90 0.19
N GLY A 13 1.74 11.86 0.62
CA GLY A 13 0.54 12.28 -0.12
C GLY A 13 0.78 12.79 -1.54
N ASP A 14 1.96 13.33 -1.83
CA ASP A 14 2.35 13.92 -3.12
C ASP A 14 2.77 12.90 -4.20
N LEU A 15 2.69 11.60 -3.92
CA LEU A 15 3.02 10.51 -4.85
C LEU A 15 1.78 9.87 -5.50
N SER A 16 0.75 10.64 -5.80
CA SER A 16 -0.51 10.12 -6.39
C SER A 16 -0.27 9.44 -7.74
N LYS A 17 0.62 9.99 -8.58
CA LYS A 17 0.97 9.43 -9.90
C LYS A 17 1.71 8.10 -9.76
N GLU A 18 2.60 7.98 -8.79
CA GLU A 18 3.33 6.75 -8.51
C GLU A 18 2.38 5.65 -8.02
N ARG A 19 1.40 6.00 -7.17
CA ARG A 19 0.35 5.06 -6.75
C ARG A 19 -0.56 4.63 -7.89
N GLU A 20 -0.86 5.51 -8.84
CA GLU A 20 -1.57 5.14 -10.07
C GLU A 20 -0.75 4.14 -10.92
N LEU A 21 0.53 4.45 -11.15
CA LEU A 21 1.43 3.58 -11.89
C LEU A 21 1.62 2.22 -11.21
N PHE A 22 1.68 2.18 -9.89
CA PHE A 22 1.73 0.94 -9.11
C PHE A 22 0.54 0.02 -9.39
N ARG A 23 -0.69 0.56 -9.38
CA ARG A 23 -1.91 -0.21 -9.70
C ARG A 23 -1.89 -0.69 -11.13
N LYS A 24 -1.58 0.20 -12.09
CA LYS A 24 -1.48 -0.15 -13.51
C LYS A 24 -0.44 -1.22 -13.78
N THR A 25 0.72 -1.16 -13.13
CA THR A 25 1.75 -2.21 -13.24
C THR A 25 1.23 -3.55 -12.71
N SER A 26 0.50 -3.55 -11.59
CA SER A 26 -0.12 -4.78 -11.05
C SER A 26 -1.13 -5.39 -12.03
N GLU A 27 -1.94 -4.56 -12.69
CA GLU A 27 -2.87 -5.00 -13.75
C GLU A 27 -2.11 -5.61 -14.95
N LEU A 28 -1.05 -4.95 -15.42
CA LEU A 28 -0.22 -5.45 -16.52
C LEU A 28 0.47 -6.78 -16.18
N LEU A 29 0.96 -6.92 -14.95
CA LEU A 29 1.53 -8.17 -14.46
C LEU A 29 0.48 -9.28 -14.45
N ASN A 30 -0.74 -8.98 -14.02
CA ASN A 30 -1.83 -9.96 -14.02
C ASN A 30 -2.26 -10.38 -15.43
N LEU A 31 -2.23 -9.46 -16.41
CA LEU A 31 -2.56 -9.73 -17.81
C LEU A 31 -1.49 -10.55 -18.54
N GLY A 32 -0.21 -10.29 -18.28
CA GLY A 32 0.91 -10.91 -19.03
C GLY A 32 1.59 -12.08 -18.32
N PHE A 33 1.88 -11.93 -17.03
CA PHE A 33 2.70 -12.86 -16.25
C PHE A 33 1.87 -13.77 -15.32
N GLY A 34 0.78 -13.23 -14.77
CA GLY A 34 -0.02 -13.90 -13.75
C GLY A 34 -0.57 -15.27 -14.18
N ASP A 35 -0.97 -15.42 -15.44
CA ASP A 35 -1.44 -16.70 -15.99
C ASP A 35 -0.32 -17.76 -16.02
N GLY A 36 0.87 -17.40 -16.52
CA GLY A 36 2.01 -18.31 -16.61
C GLY A 36 2.58 -18.70 -15.25
N ALA A 37 2.51 -17.80 -14.27
CA ALA A 37 3.00 -18.03 -12.92
C ALA A 37 1.95 -18.58 -11.96
N ASN A 38 0.68 -18.72 -12.38
CA ASN A 38 -0.47 -19.05 -11.54
C ASN A 38 -0.59 -18.12 -10.30
N ILE A 39 -0.30 -16.83 -10.50
CA ILE A 39 -0.31 -15.78 -9.49
C ILE A 39 -1.29 -14.67 -9.89
N GLU A 40 -1.96 -14.09 -8.91
CA GLU A 40 -2.74 -12.85 -9.03
C GLU A 40 -2.19 -11.84 -8.02
N PHE A 41 -1.72 -10.68 -8.50
CA PHE A 41 -1.30 -9.57 -7.65
C PHE A 41 -2.51 -8.72 -7.28
N GLU A 42 -2.71 -8.50 -5.98
CA GLU A 42 -3.75 -7.64 -5.42
C GLU A 42 -3.10 -6.35 -4.89
N PRO A 43 -3.20 -5.22 -5.62
CA PRO A 43 -2.65 -3.96 -5.16
C PRO A 43 -3.52 -3.36 -4.04
N LEU A 44 -2.91 -3.11 -2.89
CA LEU A 44 -3.51 -2.48 -1.71
C LEU A 44 -2.92 -1.09 -1.47
N GLY A 45 -3.65 -0.24 -0.75
CA GLY A 45 -3.22 1.11 -0.40
C GLY A 45 -4.38 1.95 0.14
N TRP A 46 -4.04 3.04 0.82
CA TRP A 46 -5.01 3.83 1.58
C TRP A 46 -6.18 4.40 0.75
N GLU A 47 -6.02 4.66 -0.56
CA GLU A 47 -7.14 5.10 -1.39
C GLU A 47 -8.17 4.00 -1.63
N GLY A 48 -7.75 2.73 -1.63
CA GLY A 48 -8.66 1.59 -1.65
C GLY A 48 -9.50 1.55 -0.37
N THR A 49 -8.87 1.80 0.78
CA THR A 49 -9.55 1.95 2.06
C THR A 49 -10.52 3.14 2.08
N LEU A 50 -10.14 4.27 1.45
CA LEU A 50 -11.01 5.44 1.32
C LEU A 50 -12.26 5.10 0.48
N ALA A 51 -12.09 4.38 -0.63
CA ALA A 51 -13.19 3.97 -1.50
C ALA A 51 -14.18 3.02 -0.79
N SER A 52 -13.70 2.15 0.10
CA SER A 52 -14.54 1.18 0.82
C SER A 52 -15.20 1.75 2.08
N THR A 53 -14.54 2.68 2.78
CA THR A 53 -15.00 3.18 4.09
C THR A 53 -15.45 4.65 4.11
N GLY A 54 -15.25 5.39 3.02
CA GLY A 54 -15.61 6.80 2.89
C GLY A 54 -14.69 7.78 3.65
N ARG A 55 -13.73 7.28 4.45
CA ARG A 55 -12.71 8.07 5.13
C ARG A 55 -11.38 7.30 5.22
N ARG A 56 -10.27 7.99 5.44
CA ARG A 56 -9.03 7.28 5.83
C ARG A 56 -9.25 6.67 7.22
N ASN A 57 -9.05 5.37 7.36
CA ASN A 57 -9.11 4.67 8.64
C ASN A 57 -7.79 3.95 8.85
N GLN A 58 -6.95 4.50 9.73
CA GLN A 58 -5.61 3.96 9.98
C GLN A 58 -5.66 2.53 10.50
N GLY A 59 -6.68 2.14 11.28
CA GLY A 59 -6.85 0.76 11.74
C GLY A 59 -7.06 -0.24 10.60
N VAL A 60 -7.82 0.12 9.56
CA VAL A 60 -8.03 -0.74 8.39
C VAL A 60 -6.76 -0.84 7.53
N ILE A 61 -6.07 0.28 7.34
CA ILE A 61 -4.78 0.33 6.62
C ILE A 61 -3.74 -0.53 7.33
N ASN A 62 -3.67 -0.39 8.65
CA ASN A 62 -2.81 -1.16 9.52
C ASN A 62 -3.08 -2.67 9.41
N ASP A 63 -4.35 -3.08 9.36
CA ASP A 63 -4.74 -4.46 9.11
C ASP A 63 -4.34 -4.98 7.72
N GLU A 64 -4.39 -4.13 6.69
CA GLU A 64 -3.91 -4.47 5.34
C GLU A 64 -2.39 -4.67 5.32
N ILE A 65 -1.63 -3.80 6.01
CA ILE A 65 -0.18 -3.96 6.20
C ILE A 65 0.13 -5.22 7.02
N ASP A 66 -0.64 -5.43 8.09
CA ASP A 66 -0.93 -6.65 8.88
C ASP A 66 -0.92 -7.97 8.13
N LYS A 67 -1.38 -7.95 6.88
CA LYS A 67 -1.74 -9.15 6.13
C LYS A 67 -1.10 -9.19 4.76
N CYS A 68 -0.52 -8.08 4.29
CA CYS A 68 0.08 -8.04 2.97
C CYS A 68 1.25 -9.03 2.84
N ASP A 69 1.41 -9.60 1.64
CA ASP A 69 2.54 -10.47 1.29
C ASP A 69 3.80 -9.66 0.96
N VAL A 70 3.61 -8.47 0.37
CA VAL A 70 4.69 -7.58 -0.05
C VAL A 70 4.34 -6.15 0.36
N PHE A 71 5.27 -5.48 1.03
CA PHE A 71 5.19 -4.06 1.34
C PHE A 71 6.15 -3.26 0.45
N VAL A 72 5.65 -2.15 -0.12
CA VAL A 72 6.42 -1.24 -0.97
C VAL A 72 6.33 0.16 -0.38
N LEU A 73 7.47 0.68 0.10
CA LEU A 73 7.60 2.08 0.45
C LEU A 73 8.07 2.89 -0.77
N ALA A 74 7.22 3.77 -1.28
CA ALA A 74 7.58 4.72 -2.33
C ALA A 74 7.87 6.10 -1.72
N MET A 75 9.04 6.65 -2.04
CA MET A 75 9.59 7.85 -1.44
C MET A 75 10.09 8.82 -2.51
N HIS A 76 9.96 10.12 -2.26
CA HIS A 76 10.51 11.16 -3.12
C HIS A 76 11.16 12.28 -2.28
N ARG A 77 10.54 13.47 -2.18
CA ARG A 77 11.16 14.65 -1.53
C ARG A 77 10.99 14.70 -0.02
N ARG A 78 10.17 13.83 0.56
CA ARG A 78 9.77 13.87 1.97
C ARG A 78 9.59 12.46 2.52
N TRP A 79 9.87 12.30 3.81
CA TRP A 79 9.63 11.09 4.60
C TRP A 79 8.14 10.81 4.79
N GLY A 80 7.38 11.87 5.04
CA GLY A 80 5.94 11.82 5.20
C GLY A 80 5.35 13.21 5.32
N GLN A 81 4.10 13.27 5.76
CA GLN A 81 3.39 14.51 6.08
C GLN A 81 2.89 14.41 7.51
N GLU A 82 3.00 15.52 8.25
CA GLU A 82 2.53 15.60 9.63
C GLU A 82 1.08 15.12 9.71
N ALA A 83 0.83 14.14 10.59
CA ALA A 83 -0.47 13.52 10.76
C ALA A 83 -0.94 13.66 12.21
N PRO A 84 -2.17 14.15 12.43
CA PRO A 84 -2.65 14.65 13.73
C PRO A 84 -2.74 13.58 14.83
N ASP A 85 -2.79 12.30 14.48
CA ASP A 85 -2.94 11.16 15.37
C ASP A 85 -1.91 10.06 15.08
N SER A 86 -0.77 10.42 14.46
CA SER A 86 0.30 9.47 14.11
C SER A 86 1.32 9.22 15.23
N ALA A 87 1.19 9.90 16.38
CA ALA A 87 2.10 9.71 17.51
C ALA A 87 2.17 8.22 17.92
N PRO A 88 3.36 7.64 18.12
CA PRO A 88 4.66 8.31 18.31
C PRO A 88 5.42 8.70 17.02
N TYR A 89 4.87 8.39 15.85
CA TYR A 89 5.49 8.69 14.55
C TYR A 89 5.21 10.13 14.10
N SER A 90 6.00 10.61 13.13
CA SER A 90 5.84 11.94 12.54
C SER A 90 4.84 11.96 11.37
N SER A 91 4.45 10.80 10.83
CA SER A 91 3.51 10.67 9.73
C SER A 91 2.91 9.27 9.67
N TYR A 92 1.78 9.11 8.98
CA TYR A 92 1.26 7.77 8.70
C TYR A 92 2.22 6.93 7.85
N THR A 93 2.94 7.51 6.89
CA THR A 93 3.89 6.76 6.07
C THR A 93 5.02 6.14 6.91
N GLU A 94 5.46 6.85 7.94
CA GLU A 94 6.44 6.34 8.91
C GLU A 94 5.86 5.19 9.75
N GLU A 95 4.64 5.37 10.28
CA GLU A 95 3.93 4.32 11.00
C GLU A 95 3.80 3.06 10.14
N GLU A 96 3.34 3.22 8.90
CA GLU A 96 3.15 2.14 7.92
C GLU A 96 4.48 1.41 7.64
N PHE A 97 5.59 2.15 7.49
CA PHE A 97 6.91 1.57 7.29
C PHE A 97 7.39 0.76 8.50
N HIS A 98 7.35 1.33 9.69
CA HIS A 98 7.80 0.65 10.91
C HIS A 98 6.96 -0.60 11.18
N ARG A 99 5.64 -0.48 11.01
CA ARG A 99 4.71 -1.60 11.13
C ARG A 99 5.03 -2.74 10.17
N ALA A 100 5.38 -2.44 8.92
CA ALA A 100 5.79 -3.45 7.96
C ALA A 100 7.18 -4.05 8.25
N LEU A 101 8.11 -3.23 8.73
CA LEU A 101 9.48 -3.65 9.03
C LEU A 101 9.57 -4.58 10.25
N GLU A 102 8.67 -4.40 11.22
CA GLU A 102 8.66 -5.13 12.49
C GLU A 102 7.80 -6.41 12.47
N ARG A 103 7.23 -6.79 11.31
CA ARG A 103 6.53 -8.07 11.09
C ARG A 103 7.48 -9.24 10.95
#